data_AF-A0A1Q8G344-F1
#
_entry.id   AF-A0A1Q8G344-F1
#
_cell.length_a   1.000
_cell.length_b   1.000
_cell.length_c   1.000
_cell.angle_alpha   90.00
_cell.angle_beta   90.00
_cell.angle_gamma   90.00
#
_symmetry.space_group_name_H-M   'P 1'
#
loop_
_entity.id
_entity.type
_entity.pdbx_description
1 polymer ?
#
loop_
_entity_poly.entity_id
_entity_poly.type
_entity_poly.pdbx_seq_one_letter_code
_entity_poly.pdbx_strand_id
1 'polypeptide(L)'
;MSTLKTKFLDLFQTADSLEVDGAFIRHFDNSVRQTDDAETPVIDLMLPVDDAVLEVSLTHADLDAVELCDEGNVWTVAGYDIEFYTVNVVSTNPVQ
;
A
#
# COMPACT_ATOMS: atom_id res chain seq x y z
N MET A 1 -10.22 6.16 14.71
CA MET A 1 -9.50 5.46 13.62
C MET A 1 -10.51 4.60 12.89
N SER A 2 -10.69 4.79 11.58
CA SER A 2 -11.66 4.02 10.80
C SER A 2 -11.18 2.57 10.63
N THR A 3 -12.11 1.61 10.56
CA THR A 3 -11.77 0.19 10.35
C THR A 3 -11.05 -0.05 9.03
N LEU A 4 -11.34 0.76 8.00
CA LEU A 4 -10.69 0.66 6.69
C LEU A 4 -9.23 1.17 6.75
N LYS A 5 -8.97 2.29 7.42
CA LYS A 5 -7.60 2.80 7.62
C LYS A 5 -6.70 1.75 8.26
N THR A 6 -7.17 1.10 9.33
CA THR A 6 -6.40 0.04 9.98
C THR A 6 -6.13 -1.14 9.03
N LYS A 7 -7.14 -1.60 8.29
CA LYS A 7 -6.98 -2.69 7.31
C LYS A 7 -6.01 -2.33 6.18
N PHE A 8 -6.09 -1.12 5.65
CA PHE A 8 -5.20 -0.64 4.60
C PHE A 8 -3.75 -0.65 5.10
N LEU A 9 -3.49 -0.12 6.30
CA LEU A 9 -2.15 -0.12 6.88
C LEU A 9 -1.61 -1.53 7.15
N ASP A 10 -2.45 -2.43 7.66
CA ASP A 10 -2.07 -3.83 7.87
C ASP A 10 -1.69 -4.51 6.55
N LEU A 11 -2.47 -4.29 5.49
CA LEU A 11 -2.18 -4.80 4.14
C LEU A 11 -0.91 -4.21 3.57
N PHE A 12 -0.74 -2.89 3.66
CA PHE A 12 0.45 -2.19 3.19
C PHE A 12 1.73 -2.75 3.82
N GLN A 13 1.71 -3.00 5.13
CA GLN A 13 2.86 -3.53 5.86
C GLN A 13 3.13 -5.02 5.59
N THR A 14 2.14 -5.78 5.14
CA THR A 14 2.25 -7.25 4.96
C THR A 14 2.27 -7.68 3.50
N ALA A 15 1.97 -6.78 2.55
CA ALA A 15 2.06 -7.05 1.13
C ALA A 15 3.51 -7.24 0.69
N ASP A 16 3.71 -8.15 -0.27
CA ASP A 16 5.03 -8.36 -0.89
C ASP A 16 5.22 -7.44 -2.11
N SER A 17 4.10 -7.11 -2.75
CA SER A 17 4.04 -6.23 -3.90
C SER A 17 2.73 -5.46 -3.92
N LEU A 18 2.72 -4.35 -4.65
CA LEU A 18 1.54 -3.53 -4.85
C LEU A 18 1.53 -2.96 -6.27
N GLU A 19 0.37 -2.52 -6.68
CA GLU A 19 0.15 -1.78 -7.93
C GLU A 19 -0.54 -0.46 -7.60
N VAL A 20 -0.05 0.63 -8.18
CA VAL A 20 -0.64 1.97 -8.06
C VAL A 20 -0.92 2.53 -9.44
N ASP A 21 -2.18 2.82 -9.76
CA ASP A 21 -2.60 3.34 -11.07
C ASP A 21 -2.04 2.54 -12.27
N GLY A 22 -1.91 1.21 -12.12
CA GLY A 22 -1.33 0.33 -13.13
C GLY A 22 0.20 0.16 -13.07
N ALA A 23 0.90 0.89 -12.19
CA ALA A 23 2.34 0.75 -11.96
C ALA A 23 2.63 -0.28 -10.86
N PHE A 24 3.30 -1.38 -11.23
CA PHE A 24 3.57 -2.49 -10.32
C PHE A 24 4.98 -2.42 -9.70
N ILE A 25 5.07 -2.64 -8.39
CA ILE A 25 6.34 -2.72 -7.65
C ILE A 25 6.37 -3.90 -6.67
N ARG A 26 7.53 -4.56 -6.56
CA ARG A 26 7.81 -5.57 -5.52
C ARG A 26 8.85 -5.05 -4.55
N HIS A 27 8.81 -5.56 -3.31
CA HIS A 27 9.80 -5.24 -2.28
C HIS A 27 9.97 -3.72 -2.08
N PHE A 28 8.83 -3.02 -2.06
CA PHE A 28 8.77 -1.59 -1.81
C PHE A 28 9.05 -1.29 -0.32
N ASP A 29 9.31 -0.01 -0.02
CA ASP A 29 9.38 0.43 1.38
C ASP A 29 7.99 0.39 2.01
N ASN A 30 7.73 -0.65 2.79
CA ASN A 30 6.47 -0.85 3.49
C ASN A 30 6.46 -0.24 4.91
N SER A 31 7.41 0.66 5.20
CA SER A 31 7.44 1.35 6.49
C SER A 31 6.34 2.40 6.59
N VAL A 32 5.74 2.51 7.79
CA VAL A 32 4.74 3.53 8.11
C VAL A 32 5.33 4.42 9.19
N ARG A 33 5.47 5.71 8.89
CA ARG A 33 6.03 6.68 9.84
C ARG A 33 5.00 7.01 10.91
N GLN A 34 5.48 7.11 12.14
CA GLN A 34 4.68 7.56 13.28
C GLN A 34 4.92 9.06 13.46
N THR A 35 3.89 9.87 13.24
CA THR A 35 3.95 11.32 13.40
C THR A 35 2.60 11.82 13.91
N ASP A 36 2.62 12.84 14.76
CA ASP A 36 1.42 13.52 15.24
C ASP A 36 1.01 14.69 14.32
N ASP A 37 1.84 15.00 13.31
CA ASP A 37 1.55 16.05 12.33
C ASP A 37 0.70 15.50 11.18
N ALA A 38 -0.46 16.12 10.95
CA ALA A 38 -1.43 15.69 9.96
C ALA A 38 -0.96 15.93 8.52
N GLU A 39 -0.07 16.90 8.30
CA GLU A 39 0.44 17.29 6.98
C GLU A 39 1.70 16.51 6.59
N THR A 40 2.35 15.84 7.56
CA THR A 40 3.53 15.04 7.29
C THR A 40 3.12 13.70 6.65
N PRO A 41 3.72 13.32 5.50
CA PRO A 41 3.48 12.01 4.89
C PRO A 41 3.85 10.87 5.84
N VAL A 42 2.93 9.91 5.97
CA VAL A 42 3.09 8.72 6.80
C VAL A 42 3.51 7.50 5.99
N ILE A 43 3.16 7.49 4.70
CA ILE A 43 3.63 6.55 3.69
C ILE A 43 4.22 7.37 2.56
N ASP A 44 5.43 7.01 2.14
CA ASP A 44 6.06 7.51 0.91
C ASP A 44 6.47 6.31 0.06
N LEU A 45 5.94 6.25 -1.17
CA LEU A 45 6.30 5.25 -2.16
C LEU A 45 6.97 5.91 -3.35
N MET A 46 8.00 5.24 -3.86
CA MET A 46 8.67 5.61 -5.09
C MET A 46 8.58 4.42 -6.04
N LEU A 47 7.73 4.52 -7.06
CA LEU A 47 7.51 3.47 -8.03
C LEU A 47 8.26 3.82 -9.33
N PRO A 48 9.27 3.06 -9.74
CA PRO A 48 9.90 3.26 -11.03
C PRO A 48 8.94 2.84 -12.15
N VAL A 49 8.63 3.75 -13.08
CA VAL A 49 7.75 3.52 -14.24
C VAL A 49 8.48 3.96 -15.49
N ASP A 50 8.90 3.00 -16.30
CA ASP A 50 9.73 3.23 -17.50
C ASP A 50 10.95 4.13 -17.22
N ASP A 51 10.91 5.37 -17.71
CA ASP A 51 11.97 6.39 -17.57
C ASP A 51 11.65 7.45 -16.49
N ALA A 52 10.62 7.24 -15.67
CA ALA A 52 10.17 8.14 -14.62
C ALA A 52 10.01 7.42 -13.27
N VAL A 53 9.78 8.21 -12.21
CA VAL A 53 9.39 7.70 -10.89
C VAL A 53 8.05 8.32 -10.53
N LEU A 54 7.07 7.47 -10.23
CA LEU A 54 5.82 7.87 -9.61
C LEU A 54 6.04 7.97 -8.11
N GLU A 55 5.90 9.18 -7.58
CA GLU A 55 6.01 9.47 -6.14
C GLU A 55 4.61 9.54 -5.54
N VAL A 56 4.33 8.68 -4.56
CA VAL A 56 3.05 8.64 -3.85
C VAL A 56 3.31 8.92 -2.38
N SER A 57 2.80 10.05 -1.88
CA SER A 57 2.88 10.46 -0.48
C SER A 57 1.49 10.48 0.11
N LEU A 58 1.25 9.69 1.15
CA LEU A 58 -0.04 9.60 1.82
C LEU A 58 0.08 10.15 3.24
N THR A 59 -0.83 11.05 3.61
CA THR A 59 -0.94 11.62 4.95
C THR A 59 -1.94 10.85 5.82
N HIS A 60 -2.02 11.21 7.10
CA HIS A 60 -3.06 10.68 7.96
C HIS A 60 -4.48 11.06 7.51
N ALA A 61 -4.65 12.26 6.93
CA ALA A 61 -5.92 12.75 6.43
C ALA A 61 -6.38 11.94 5.20
N ASP A 62 -5.47 11.64 4.28
CA ASP A 62 -5.76 10.81 3.11
C ASP A 62 -6.22 9.41 3.51
N LEU A 63 -5.51 8.82 4.47
CA LEU A 63 -5.86 7.50 5.01
C LEU A 63 -7.17 7.49 5.79
N ASP A 64 -7.65 8.63 6.30
CA ASP A 64 -8.98 8.71 6.91
C ASP A 64 -10.10 8.71 5.86
N ALA A 65 -9.79 9.07 4.61
CA ALA A 65 -10.69 9.08 3.46
C ALA A 65 -10.52 7.85 2.55
N VAL A 66 -9.87 6.78 3.02
CA VAL A 66 -9.70 5.54 2.25
C VAL A 66 -11.03 4.89 1.92
N GLU A 67 -11.17 4.49 0.66
CA GLU A 67 -12.31 3.74 0.13
C GLU A 67 -11.83 2.38 -0.40
N LEU A 68 -12.73 1.40 -0.37
CA LEU A 68 -12.51 0.06 -0.92
C LEU A 68 -13.65 -0.21 -1.90
N CYS A 69 -13.32 -0.60 -3.13
CA CYS A 69 -14.32 -0.90 -4.14
C CYS A 69 -15.22 -2.08 -3.72
N ASP A 70 -16.39 -2.22 -4.35
CA ASP A 70 -17.36 -3.27 -4.03
C ASP A 70 -16.80 -4.70 -4.24
N GLU A 71 -15.83 -4.85 -5.15
CA GLU A 71 -15.14 -6.12 -5.42
C GLU A 71 -14.08 -6.47 -4.36
N GLY A 72 -13.68 -5.49 -3.55
CA GLY A 72 -12.82 -5.68 -2.37
C GLY A 72 -11.33 -5.84 -2.66
N ASN A 73 -10.88 -5.59 -3.89
CA ASN A 73 -9.48 -5.71 -4.30
C ASN A 73 -8.77 -4.36 -4.56
N VAL A 74 -9.52 -3.32 -4.94
CA VAL A 74 -8.97 -1.99 -5.25
C VAL A 74 -9.26 -0.99 -4.14
N TRP A 75 -8.21 -0.36 -3.62
CA TRP A 75 -8.27 0.68 -2.61
C TRP A 75 -8.07 2.04 -3.24
N THR A 76 -8.97 3.00 -3.00
CA THR A 76 -8.79 4.38 -3.46
C THR A 76 -8.34 5.26 -2.29
N VAL A 77 -7.15 5.85 -2.39
CA VAL A 77 -6.55 6.73 -1.36
C VAL A 77 -5.85 7.92 -2.02
N ALA A 78 -6.13 9.14 -1.56
CA ALA A 78 -5.57 10.38 -2.13
C ALA A 78 -5.77 10.53 -3.66
N GLY A 79 -6.76 9.83 -4.24
CA GLY A 79 -7.01 9.80 -5.68
C GLY A 79 -6.25 8.74 -6.46
N TYR A 80 -5.45 7.90 -5.79
CA TYR A 80 -4.77 6.75 -6.38
C TYR A 80 -5.56 5.47 -6.18
N ASP A 81 -5.55 4.59 -7.18
CA ASP A 81 -6.05 3.22 -7.08
C ASP A 81 -4.90 2.28 -6.75
N ILE A 82 -5.02 1.56 -5.64
CA ILE A 82 -3.97 0.73 -5.05
C ILE A 82 -4.48 -0.70 -4.88
N GLU A 83 -3.74 -1.66 -5.42
CA GLU A 83 -3.97 -3.11 -5.22
C GLU A 83 -2.79 -3.74 -4.48
N PHE A 84 -3.10 -4.62 -3.51
CA PHE A 84 -2.10 -5.31 -2.70
C PHE A 84 -2.00 -6.78 -3.09
N TYR A 85 -0.77 -7.26 -3.24
CA TYR A 85 -0.47 -8.64 -3.59
C TYR A 85 0.46 -9.27 -2.55
N THR A 86 -0.04 -10.25 -1.82
CA THR A 86 0.73 -11.02 -0.84
C THR A 86 1.08 -12.39 -1.41
N VAL A 87 2.36 -12.74 -1.40
CA VAL A 87 2.81 -14.07 -1.80
C VAL A 87 2.70 -15.02 -0.62
N ASN A 88 1.90 -16.08 -0.75
CA ASN A 88 1.91 -17.20 0.20
C ASN A 88 3.08 -18.13 -0.12
N VAL A 89 4.02 -18.28 0.80
CA VAL A 89 5.14 -19.21 0.65
C VAL A 89 4.61 -20.65 0.70
N VAL A 90 4.65 -21.35 -0.43
CA VAL A 90 4.42 -22.79 -0.47
C VAL A 90 5.74 -23.50 -0.17
N SER A 91 5.83 -24.19 0.96
CA SER A 91 7.03 -24.95 1.32
C SER A 91 7.24 -26.08 0.30
N THR A 92 8.32 -26.01 -0.48
CA THR A 92 8.63 -27.00 -1.52
C THR A 92 9.47 -28.17 -1.03
N ASN A 93 9.90 -28.15 0.24
CA ASN A 93 10.65 -29.28 0.80
C ASN A 93 9.68 -30.38 1.26
N PRO A 94 9.86 -31.65 0.82
CA PRO A 94 9.21 -32.76 1.48
C PRO A 94 9.75 -32.85 2.91
N VAL A 95 8.84 -32.91 3.88
CA VAL A 95 9.17 -33.21 5.27
C VAL A 95 9.89 -34.57 5.29
N GLN A 96 11.14 -34.61 5.74
CA GLN A 96 11.85 -35.87 6.03
C GLN A 96 11.43 -36.39 7.41
#